data_AF-A0A1V1P068-F1
#
_entry.id   AF-A0A1V1P068-F1
#
_cell.length_a   1.000
_cell.length_b   1.000
_cell.length_c   1.000
_cell.angle_alpha   90.00
_cell.angle_beta   90.00
_cell.angle_gamma   90.00
#
_symmetry.space_group_name_H-M   'P 1'
#
loop_
_entity.id
_entity.type
_entity.pdbx_description
1 polymer ?
#
loop_
_entity_poly.entity_id
_entity_poly.type
_entity_poly.pdbx_seq_one_letter_code
_entity_poly.pdbx_strand_id
1 'polypeptide(L)'
;MLDLLNQICIDKLINQSTQLKGEKEMETTIKKIGFEEVWASIHDLTQRQKETDRQMKENNRYLTNQFSELRESIKETGRQIQETDRQMKETDNHLREKFSDLKDYVGAIARNNGDFAETYFYETLSNTMKIGDLDFDFIEQNVKRINRRQNLAGEYDIILTNSDSIAMIEIKYKLHPNDIEKIVHKKIPVFKQLFPEKRL
;
A
#
# COMPACT_ATOMS: atom_id res chain seq x y z
N MET A 1 -48.28 67.56 -88.85
CA MET A 1 -48.02 66.13 -88.55
C MET A 1 -46.54 65.77 -88.65
N LEU A 2 -45.80 66.21 -89.68
CA LEU A 2 -44.35 65.93 -89.80
C LEU A 2 -43.50 66.49 -88.65
N ASP A 3 -43.75 67.73 -88.21
CA ASP A 3 -42.96 68.34 -87.12
C ASP A 3 -43.11 67.63 -85.77
N LEU A 4 -44.32 67.15 -85.48
CA LEU A 4 -44.60 66.43 -84.23
C LEU A 4 -43.92 65.06 -84.20
N LEU A 5 -43.92 64.34 -85.34
CA LEU A 5 -43.23 63.06 -85.49
C LEU A 5 -41.71 63.21 -85.41
N ASN A 6 -41.16 64.28 -85.98
CA ASN A 6 -39.73 64.53 -85.96
C ASN A 6 -39.23 64.88 -84.54
N GLN A 7 -40.01 65.69 -83.80
CA GLN A 7 -39.70 66.02 -82.41
C GLN A 7 -39.71 64.78 -81.51
N ILE A 8 -40.73 63.91 -81.64
CA ILE A 8 -40.80 62.64 -80.89
C ILE A 8 -39.60 61.74 -81.19
N CYS A 9 -39.15 61.70 -82.45
CA CYS A 9 -37.99 60.90 -82.85
C CYS A 9 -36.68 61.42 -82.25
N ILE A 10 -36.48 62.74 -82.26
CA ILE A 10 -35.31 63.39 -81.66
C ILE A 10 -35.30 63.17 -80.14
N ASP A 11 -36.43 63.37 -79.45
CA ASP A 11 -36.52 63.19 -78.00
C ASP A 11 -36.24 61.73 -77.60
N LYS A 12 -36.67 60.77 -78.44
CA LYS A 12 -36.39 59.34 -78.22
C LYS A 12 -34.91 59.01 -78.39
N LEU A 13 -34.24 59.60 -79.38
CA LEU A 13 -32.81 59.43 -79.61
C LEU A 13 -31.97 60.10 -78.50
N ILE A 14 -32.36 61.28 -78.03
CA ILE A 14 -31.69 61.97 -76.91
C ILE A 14 -31.81 61.13 -75.64
N ASN A 15 -33.00 60.62 -75.33
CA ASN A 15 -33.21 59.77 -74.15
C ASN A 15 -32.40 58.47 -74.20
N GLN A 16 -32.36 57.80 -75.36
CA GLN A 16 -31.51 56.60 -75.52
C GLN A 16 -30.03 56.92 -75.36
N SER A 17 -29.53 58.02 -75.93
CA SER A 17 -28.12 58.41 -75.78
C SER A 17 -27.76 58.75 -74.34
N THR A 18 -28.69 59.37 -73.60
CA THR A 18 -28.52 59.75 -72.19
C THR A 18 -28.48 58.52 -71.29
N GLN A 19 -29.36 57.54 -71.54
CA GLN A 19 -29.33 56.24 -70.84
C GLN A 19 -28.02 55.49 -71.08
N LEU A 20 -27.58 55.36 -72.33
CA LEU A 20 -26.33 54.65 -72.68
C LEU A 20 -25.09 55.30 -72.05
N LYS A 21 -25.08 56.63 -71.89
CA LYS A 21 -23.98 57.34 -71.25
C LYS A 21 -23.96 57.11 -69.74
N GLY A 22 -25.13 57.14 -69.09
CA GLY A 22 -25.28 56.79 -67.68
C GLY A 22 -24.87 55.35 -67.36
N GLU A 23 -25.20 54.40 -68.22
CA GLU A 23 -24.79 52.99 -68.06
C GLU A 23 -23.27 52.80 -68.14
N LYS A 24 -22.60 53.46 -69.09
CA LYS A 24 -21.13 53.38 -69.21
C LYS A 24 -20.39 54.04 -68.04
N GLU A 25 -20.90 55.17 -67.55
CA GLU A 25 -20.35 55.85 -66.36
C GLU A 25 -20.58 55.02 -65.09
N MET A 26 -21.73 54.36 -64.97
CA MET A 26 -22.01 53.43 -63.88
C MET A 26 -21.10 52.20 -63.94
N GLU A 27 -20.88 51.61 -65.13
CA GLU A 27 -19.99 50.45 -65.29
C GLU A 27 -18.52 50.78 -64.97
N THR A 28 -18.04 51.97 -65.35
CA THR A 28 -16.69 52.44 -65.01
C THR A 28 -16.56 52.78 -63.52
N THR A 29 -17.62 53.27 -62.89
CA THR A 29 -17.66 53.54 -61.44
C THR A 29 -17.69 52.23 -60.64
N ILE A 30 -18.47 51.23 -61.07
CA ILE A 30 -18.50 49.88 -60.48
C ILE A 30 -17.12 49.20 -60.57
N LYS A 31 -16.43 49.35 -61.71
CA LYS A 31 -15.05 48.87 -61.88
C LYS A 31 -14.03 49.62 -60.99
N LYS A 32 -14.28 50.90 -60.66
CA LYS A 32 -13.40 51.74 -59.84
C LYS A 32 -13.60 51.63 -58.32
N ILE A 33 -14.81 51.32 -57.84
CA ILE A 33 -15.19 51.59 -56.43
C ILE A 33 -15.14 50.40 -55.46
N GLY A 34 -14.84 49.16 -55.86
CA GLY A 34 -14.75 48.14 -54.80
C GLY A 34 -14.40 46.72 -55.16
N PHE A 35 -14.14 46.41 -56.42
CA PHE A 35 -13.83 45.03 -56.78
C PHE A 35 -12.45 44.59 -56.26
N GLU A 36 -11.42 45.45 -56.37
CA GLU A 36 -10.08 45.15 -55.85
C GLU A 36 -10.06 45.05 -54.32
N GLU A 37 -10.78 45.94 -53.63
CA GLU A 37 -10.89 45.93 -52.16
C GLU A 37 -11.66 44.69 -51.65
N VAL A 38 -12.72 44.28 -52.35
CA VAL A 38 -13.46 43.03 -52.06
C VAL A 38 -12.58 41.80 -52.31
N TRP A 39 -11.81 41.75 -53.40
CA TRP A 39 -10.89 40.64 -53.65
C TRP A 39 -9.77 40.57 -52.63
N ALA A 40 -9.20 41.71 -52.23
CA ALA A 40 -8.21 41.77 -51.16
C ALA A 40 -8.79 41.23 -49.84
N SER A 41 -10.05 41.59 -49.53
CA SER A 41 -10.75 41.09 -48.33
C SER A 41 -11.03 39.58 -48.40
N ILE A 42 -11.46 39.06 -49.55
CA ILE A 42 -11.67 37.60 -49.75
C ILE A 42 -10.34 36.84 -49.63
N HIS A 43 -9.26 37.38 -50.19
CA HIS A 43 -7.93 36.80 -50.09
C HIS A 43 -7.46 36.79 -48.62
N ASP A 44 -7.59 37.90 -47.90
CA ASP A 44 -7.25 37.99 -46.47
C ASP A 44 -8.07 36.99 -45.63
N LEU A 45 -9.39 36.91 -45.84
CA LEU A 45 -10.25 35.92 -45.21
C LEU A 45 -9.81 34.48 -45.49
N THR A 46 -9.41 34.18 -46.73
CA THR A 46 -8.89 32.86 -47.10
C THR A 46 -7.59 32.53 -46.38
N GLN A 47 -6.69 33.51 -46.23
CA GLN A 47 -5.45 33.31 -45.46
C GLN A 47 -5.73 33.10 -43.97
N ARG A 48 -6.63 33.91 -43.38
CA ARG A 48 -7.06 33.74 -41.99
C ARG A 48 -7.74 32.39 -41.76
N GLN A 49 -8.52 31.90 -42.72
CA GLN A 49 -9.13 30.57 -42.65
C GLN A 49 -8.07 29.47 -42.68
N LYS A 50 -7.09 29.54 -43.60
CA LYS A 50 -5.97 28.59 -43.64
C LYS A 50 -5.16 28.57 -42.35
N GLU A 51 -4.92 29.75 -41.77
CA GLU A 51 -4.22 29.87 -40.50
C GLU A 51 -5.03 29.29 -39.34
N THR A 52 -6.35 29.54 -39.32
CA THR A 52 -7.27 28.93 -38.35
C THR A 52 -7.25 27.40 -38.47
N ASP A 53 -7.30 26.85 -39.68
CA ASP A 53 -7.23 25.41 -39.92
C ASP A 53 -5.88 24.82 -39.47
N ARG A 54 -4.79 25.57 -39.66
CA ARG A 54 -3.46 25.17 -39.21
C ARG A 54 -3.39 25.11 -37.69
N GLN A 55 -3.84 26.16 -37.01
CA GLN A 55 -3.90 26.23 -35.55
C GLN A 55 -4.81 25.15 -34.96
N MET A 56 -5.96 24.87 -35.58
CA MET A 56 -6.83 23.77 -35.17
C MET A 56 -6.14 22.40 -35.29
N LYS A 57 -5.41 22.15 -36.39
CA LYS A 57 -4.65 20.91 -36.56
C LYS A 57 -3.53 20.77 -35.53
N GLU A 58 -2.85 21.86 -35.21
CA GLU A 58 -1.80 21.89 -34.21
C GLU A 58 -2.35 21.65 -32.80
N ASN A 59 -3.44 22.33 -32.43
CA ASN A 59 -4.15 22.09 -31.17
C ASN A 59 -4.67 20.65 -31.06
N ASN A 60 -5.24 20.08 -32.13
CA ASN A 60 -5.67 18.69 -32.12
C ASN A 60 -4.50 17.73 -31.90
N ARG A 61 -3.34 18.02 -32.48
CA ARG A 61 -2.13 17.21 -32.28
C ARG A 61 -1.62 17.33 -30.84
N TYR A 62 -1.57 18.55 -30.31
CA TYR A 62 -1.20 18.81 -28.93
C TYR A 62 -2.12 18.08 -27.94
N LEU A 63 -3.44 18.20 -28.11
CA LEU A 63 -4.43 17.50 -27.30
C LEU A 63 -4.27 15.98 -27.40
N THR A 64 -4.04 15.45 -28.60
CA THR A 64 -3.82 14.01 -28.81
C THR A 64 -2.60 13.52 -28.02
N ASN A 65 -1.50 14.27 -28.05
CA ASN A 65 -0.30 13.94 -27.29
C ASN A 65 -0.56 14.00 -25.78
N GLN A 66 -1.22 15.05 -25.28
CA GLN A 66 -1.59 15.18 -23.87
C GLN A 66 -2.51 14.04 -23.39
N PHE A 67 -3.47 13.62 -24.21
CA PHE A 67 -4.31 12.45 -23.89
C PHE A 67 -3.51 11.14 -23.88
N SER A 68 -2.49 10.99 -24.72
CA SER A 68 -1.62 9.82 -24.72
C SER A 68 -0.77 9.77 -23.44
N GLU A 69 -0.14 10.88 -23.07
CA GLU A 69 0.65 11.00 -21.82
C GLU A 69 -0.23 10.74 -20.59
N LEU A 70 -1.43 11.31 -20.55
CA LEU A 70 -2.38 11.08 -19.46
C LEU A 70 -2.79 9.61 -19.36
N ARG A 71 -3.03 8.93 -20.49
CA ARG A 71 -3.35 7.49 -20.50
C ARG A 71 -2.21 6.65 -19.96
N GLU A 72 -0.96 6.98 -20.32
CA GLU A 72 0.21 6.29 -19.79
C GLU A 72 0.38 6.51 -18.29
N SER A 73 0.23 7.76 -17.82
CA SER A 73 0.26 8.08 -16.40
C SER A 73 -0.80 7.34 -15.61
N ILE A 74 -2.05 7.30 -16.09
CA ILE A 74 -3.14 6.56 -15.44
C ILE A 74 -2.81 5.06 -15.38
N LYS A 75 -2.25 4.49 -16.45
CA LYS A 75 -1.86 3.08 -16.49
C LYS A 75 -0.77 2.78 -15.47
N GLU A 76 0.22 3.66 -15.34
CA GLU A 76 1.31 3.48 -14.39
C GLU A 76 0.83 3.63 -12.94
N THR A 77 0.02 4.63 -12.64
CA THR A 77 -0.64 4.76 -11.33
C THR A 77 -1.49 3.52 -11.01
N GLY A 78 -2.22 2.98 -11.98
CA GLY A 78 -2.99 1.75 -11.82
C GLY A 78 -2.12 0.54 -11.43
N ARG A 79 -0.93 0.40 -12.02
CA ARG A 79 0.04 -0.65 -11.65
C ARG A 79 0.60 -0.46 -10.25
N GLN A 80 0.97 0.78 -9.89
CA GLN A 80 1.49 1.08 -8.55
C GLN A 80 0.46 0.80 -7.46
N ILE A 81 -0.82 1.13 -7.71
CA ILE A 81 -1.92 0.80 -6.80
C ILE A 81 -2.06 -0.72 -6.64
N GLN A 82 -2.00 -1.48 -7.74
CA GLN A 82 -2.10 -2.95 -7.68
C GLN A 82 -0.93 -3.58 -6.90
N GLU A 83 0.29 -3.10 -7.10
CA GLU A 83 1.45 -3.59 -6.37
C GLU A 83 1.38 -3.22 -4.89
N THR A 84 0.90 -2.01 -4.57
CA THR A 84 0.68 -1.59 -3.18
C THR A 84 -0.38 -2.47 -2.51
N ASP A 85 -1.50 -2.77 -3.18
CA ASP A 85 -2.54 -3.65 -2.66
C ASP A 85 -2.02 -5.08 -2.41
N ARG A 86 -1.14 -5.57 -3.29
CA ARG A 86 -0.46 -6.86 -3.11
C ARG A 86 0.45 -6.87 -1.89
N GLN A 87 1.30 -5.86 -1.74
CA GLN A 87 2.21 -5.72 -0.60
C GLN A 87 1.44 -5.55 0.73
N MET A 88 0.34 -4.80 0.73
CA MET A 88 -0.53 -4.68 1.90
C MET A 88 -1.16 -6.02 2.26
N LYS A 89 -1.67 -6.79 1.29
CA LYS A 89 -2.21 -8.14 1.54
C LYS A 89 -1.17 -9.11 2.08
N GLU A 90 0.05 -9.09 1.54
CA GLU A 90 1.16 -9.92 2.03
C GLU A 90 1.54 -9.53 3.46
N THR A 91 1.61 -8.22 3.76
CA THR A 91 1.88 -7.70 5.10
C THR A 91 0.77 -8.08 6.08
N ASP A 92 -0.50 -7.94 5.69
CA ASP A 92 -1.66 -8.31 6.52
C ASP A 92 -1.68 -9.81 6.81
N ASN A 93 -1.38 -10.65 5.83
CA ASN A 93 -1.27 -12.09 6.04
C ASN A 93 -0.12 -12.44 6.98
N HIS A 94 1.05 -11.85 6.78
CA HIS A 94 2.21 -12.05 7.64
C HIS A 94 1.96 -11.56 9.08
N LEU A 95 1.28 -10.42 9.24
CA LEU A 95 0.86 -9.92 10.53
C LEU A 95 -0.17 -10.83 11.17
N ARG A 96 -1.16 -11.33 10.43
CA ARG A 96 -2.16 -12.29 10.96
C ARG A 96 -1.54 -13.58 11.42
N GLU A 97 -0.57 -14.13 10.67
CA GLU A 97 0.20 -15.30 11.10
C GLU A 97 0.94 -15.00 12.40
N LYS A 98 1.72 -13.91 12.46
CA LYS A 98 2.43 -13.51 13.68
C LYS A 98 1.50 -13.22 14.86
N PHE A 99 0.34 -12.60 14.62
CA PHE A 99 -0.66 -12.34 15.65
C PHE A 99 -1.38 -13.61 16.09
N SER A 100 -1.56 -14.59 15.21
CA SER A 100 -2.10 -15.90 15.58
C SER A 100 -1.11 -16.65 16.46
N ASP A 101 0.15 -16.72 16.04
CA ASP A 101 1.24 -17.27 16.86
C ASP A 101 1.26 -16.57 18.21
N LEU A 102 1.29 -15.23 18.22
CA LEU A 102 1.32 -14.43 19.43
C LEU A 102 0.06 -14.59 20.27
N LYS A 103 -1.11 -14.84 19.69
CA LYS A 103 -2.35 -15.13 20.42
C LYS A 103 -2.32 -16.52 21.05
N ASP A 104 -1.71 -17.50 20.41
CA ASP A 104 -1.51 -18.82 21.00
C ASP A 104 -0.47 -18.75 22.12
N TYR A 105 0.62 -18.00 21.93
CA TYR A 105 1.59 -17.68 22.98
C TYR A 105 0.97 -16.88 24.13
N VAL A 106 0.25 -15.79 23.86
CA VAL A 106 -0.38 -14.92 24.88
C VAL A 106 -1.57 -15.59 25.55
N GLY A 107 -2.34 -16.40 24.82
CA GLY A 107 -3.42 -17.22 25.36
C GLY A 107 -2.91 -18.36 26.24
N ALA A 108 -1.69 -18.85 26.00
CA ALA A 108 -0.99 -19.74 26.92
C ALA A 108 -0.45 -18.98 28.15
N ILE A 109 0.15 -17.80 27.96
CA ILE A 109 0.64 -16.90 29.03
C ILE A 109 -0.48 -16.50 30.00
N ALA A 110 -1.65 -16.11 29.48
CA ALA A 110 -2.78 -15.65 30.30
C ALA A 110 -3.42 -16.76 31.15
N ARG A 111 -3.24 -18.03 30.79
CA ARG A 111 -3.81 -19.17 31.54
C ARG A 111 -2.86 -19.69 32.62
N ASN A 112 -1.54 -19.76 32.37
CA ASN A 112 -0.57 -20.39 33.30
C ASN A 112 0.73 -19.59 33.44
N ASN A 113 0.69 -18.43 34.12
CA ASN A 113 1.90 -17.60 34.36
C ASN A 113 3.04 -18.31 35.14
N GLY A 114 2.77 -19.45 35.81
CA GLY A 114 3.80 -20.31 36.44
C GLY A 114 4.54 -21.18 35.41
N ASP A 115 3.79 -21.92 34.60
CA ASP A 115 4.30 -22.84 33.58
C ASP A 115 5.22 -22.16 32.56
N PHE A 116 4.98 -20.88 32.22
CA PHE A 116 5.85 -20.17 31.29
C PHE A 116 7.25 -19.94 31.86
N ALA A 117 7.35 -19.50 33.12
CA ALA A 117 8.64 -19.34 33.77
C ALA A 117 9.35 -20.70 33.87
N GLU A 118 8.63 -21.75 34.25
CA GLU A 118 9.14 -23.12 34.31
C GLU A 118 9.66 -23.63 32.96
N THR A 119 8.92 -23.38 31.88
CA THR A 119 9.31 -23.75 30.52
C THR A 119 10.55 -22.97 30.07
N TYR A 120 10.59 -21.66 30.30
CA TYR A 120 11.73 -20.82 29.93
C TYR A 120 13.03 -21.23 30.63
N PHE A 121 12.97 -21.48 31.94
CA PHE A 121 14.14 -21.95 32.69
C PHE A 121 14.58 -23.35 32.24
N TYR A 122 13.64 -24.26 31.97
CA TYR A 122 13.95 -25.59 31.46
C TYR A 122 14.66 -25.52 30.09
N GLU A 123 14.12 -24.78 29.12
CA GLU A 123 14.73 -24.62 27.79
C GLU A 123 16.11 -23.99 27.86
N THR A 124 16.33 -23.04 28.77
CA THR A 124 17.65 -22.41 28.94
C THR A 124 18.67 -23.39 29.55
N LEU A 125 18.24 -24.17 30.56
CA LEU A 125 19.11 -25.12 31.25
C LEU A 125 19.35 -26.40 30.45
N SER A 126 18.40 -26.85 29.63
CA SER A 126 18.57 -28.02 28.76
C SER A 126 19.60 -27.77 27.65
N ASN A 127 19.71 -26.53 27.17
CA ASN A 127 20.71 -26.12 26.18
C ASN A 127 22.10 -25.94 26.78
N THR A 128 22.19 -25.45 28.02
CA THR A 128 23.48 -25.10 28.64
C THR A 128 24.03 -26.19 29.57
N MET A 129 23.14 -26.99 30.18
CA MET A 129 23.44 -28.01 31.18
C MET A 129 24.38 -27.53 32.29
N LYS A 130 24.30 -26.24 32.64
CA LYS A 130 25.23 -25.58 33.57
C LYS A 130 24.50 -24.70 34.58
N ILE A 131 25.01 -24.70 35.82
CA ILE A 131 24.62 -23.75 36.87
C ILE A 131 25.89 -23.24 37.55
N GLY A 132 26.23 -21.98 37.32
CA GLY A 132 27.52 -21.43 37.75
C GLY A 132 28.67 -22.22 37.11
N ASP A 133 29.58 -22.72 37.94
CA ASP A 133 30.73 -23.52 37.51
C ASP A 133 30.45 -25.04 37.51
N LEU A 134 29.19 -25.46 37.73
CA LEU A 134 28.79 -26.87 37.74
C LEU A 134 28.19 -27.29 36.40
N ASP A 135 28.69 -28.39 35.85
CA ASP A 135 28.18 -29.09 34.67
C ASP A 135 27.24 -30.25 35.08
N PHE A 136 26.18 -30.49 34.32
CA PHE A 136 25.20 -31.54 34.58
C PHE A 136 25.00 -32.48 33.38
N ASP A 137 24.66 -33.74 33.66
CA ASP A 137 24.48 -34.77 32.62
C ASP A 137 23.01 -34.98 32.25
N PHE A 138 22.10 -34.82 33.22
CA PHE A 138 20.67 -35.05 33.06
C PHE A 138 19.85 -33.88 33.60
N ILE A 139 18.74 -33.59 32.92
CA ILE A 139 17.73 -32.61 33.33
C ILE A 139 16.34 -33.25 33.24
N GLU A 140 15.51 -33.01 34.25
CA GLU A 140 14.13 -33.49 34.31
C GLU A 140 13.21 -32.33 34.71
N GLN A 141 12.05 -32.20 34.04
CA GLN A 141 11.04 -31.17 34.32
C GLN A 141 9.76 -31.80 34.90
N ASN A 142 9.03 -31.06 35.75
CA ASN A 142 7.72 -31.44 36.26
C ASN A 142 7.72 -32.82 36.93
N VAL A 143 8.76 -33.10 37.71
CA VAL A 143 9.00 -34.42 38.30
C VAL A 143 8.02 -34.65 39.45
N LYS A 144 7.12 -35.62 39.30
CA LYS A 144 6.17 -36.05 40.34
C LYS A 144 6.44 -37.49 40.72
N ARG A 145 6.65 -37.76 42.02
CA ARG A 145 6.86 -39.12 42.53
C ARG A 145 6.04 -39.34 43.80
N ILE A 146 5.39 -40.51 43.87
CA ILE A 146 4.53 -40.91 44.99
C ILE A 146 4.98 -42.28 45.48
N ASN A 147 5.25 -42.39 46.77
CA ASN A 147 5.45 -43.65 47.46
C ASN A 147 4.28 -43.90 48.42
N ARG A 148 3.31 -44.72 47.98
CA ARG A 148 2.12 -45.04 48.77
C ARG A 148 2.42 -45.81 50.05
N ARG A 149 3.49 -46.62 50.09
CA ARG A 149 3.86 -47.42 51.28
C ARG A 149 4.36 -46.53 52.42
N GLN A 150 5.10 -45.48 52.09
CA GLN A 150 5.60 -44.49 53.05
C GLN A 150 4.69 -43.27 53.19
N ASN A 151 3.58 -43.24 52.44
CA ASN A 151 2.67 -42.09 52.35
C ASN A 151 3.40 -40.76 52.01
N LEU A 152 4.36 -40.82 51.07
CA LEU A 152 5.14 -39.67 50.61
C LEU A 152 4.76 -39.29 49.19
N ALA A 153 4.69 -37.99 48.93
CA ALA A 153 4.53 -37.43 47.59
C ALA A 153 5.42 -36.19 47.46
N GLY A 154 6.07 -36.06 46.31
CA GLY A 154 6.93 -34.92 46.00
C GLY A 154 6.74 -34.48 44.55
N GLU A 155 6.78 -33.17 44.36
CA GLU A 155 6.72 -32.49 43.07
C GLU A 155 7.82 -31.43 43.02
N TYR A 156 8.56 -31.43 41.91
CA TYR A 156 9.76 -30.63 41.69
C TYR A 156 9.75 -30.07 40.27
N ASP A 157 9.94 -28.76 40.15
CA ASP A 157 9.77 -28.05 38.87
C ASP A 157 10.89 -28.45 37.89
N ILE A 158 12.16 -28.35 38.29
CA ILE A 158 13.32 -28.82 37.51
C ILE A 158 14.35 -29.49 38.43
N ILE A 159 14.90 -30.64 38.00
CA ILE A 159 16.02 -31.32 38.65
C ILE A 159 17.14 -31.53 37.62
N LEU A 160 18.37 -31.16 37.99
CA LEU A 160 19.57 -31.52 37.24
C LEU A 160 20.44 -32.45 38.08
N THR A 161 21.06 -33.44 37.43
CA THR A 161 21.95 -34.40 38.10
C THR A 161 23.19 -34.69 37.26
N ASN A 162 24.34 -34.78 37.92
CA ASN A 162 25.56 -35.44 37.42
C ASN A 162 25.97 -36.53 38.42
N SER A 163 27.21 -37.03 38.32
CA SER A 163 27.73 -38.03 39.25
C SER A 163 27.87 -37.56 40.71
N ASP A 164 28.08 -36.26 40.93
CA ASP A 164 28.59 -35.70 42.18
C ASP A 164 27.68 -34.62 42.80
N SER A 165 26.61 -34.22 42.11
CA SER A 165 25.79 -33.06 42.43
C SER A 165 24.37 -33.19 41.89
N ILE A 166 23.43 -32.64 42.67
CA ILE A 166 22.02 -32.55 42.32
C ILE A 166 21.59 -31.11 42.52
N ALA A 167 21.09 -30.48 41.47
CA ALA A 167 20.44 -29.19 41.55
C ALA A 167 18.93 -29.37 41.50
N MET A 168 18.23 -28.86 42.50
CA MET A 168 16.77 -28.81 42.55
C MET A 168 16.34 -27.36 42.45
N ILE A 169 15.62 -27.01 41.38
CA ILE A 169 15.23 -25.65 41.07
C ILE A 169 13.72 -25.55 41.25
N GLU A 170 13.32 -24.65 42.14
CA GLU A 170 11.92 -24.26 42.36
C GLU A 170 11.70 -22.86 41.78
N ILE A 171 10.64 -22.70 40.99
CA ILE A 171 10.34 -21.46 40.30
C ILE A 171 9.15 -20.79 40.99
N LYS A 172 9.33 -19.51 41.33
CA LYS A 172 8.32 -18.68 41.98
C LYS A 172 8.39 -17.29 41.38
N TYR A 173 7.23 -16.76 40.99
CA TYR A 173 7.13 -15.38 40.50
C TYR A 173 7.51 -14.35 41.58
N LYS A 174 7.17 -14.63 42.84
CA LYS A 174 7.58 -13.87 44.03
C LYS A 174 7.99 -14.85 45.12
N LEU A 175 9.24 -14.78 45.56
CA LEU A 175 9.78 -15.64 46.61
C LEU A 175 9.32 -15.13 47.99
N HIS A 176 8.70 -16.01 48.79
CA HIS A 176 8.38 -15.72 50.19
C HIS A 176 9.32 -16.52 51.12
N PRO A 177 9.74 -16.00 52.29
CA PRO A 177 10.60 -16.74 53.23
C PRO A 177 10.08 -18.16 53.57
N ASN A 178 8.78 -18.30 53.78
CA ASN A 178 8.13 -19.60 54.01
C ASN A 178 8.34 -20.63 52.89
N ASP A 179 8.60 -20.20 51.66
CA ASP A 179 8.88 -21.13 50.55
C ASP A 179 10.28 -21.75 50.69
N ILE A 180 11.25 -20.97 51.18
CA ILE A 180 12.59 -21.47 51.52
C ILE A 180 12.49 -22.49 52.66
N GLU A 181 11.73 -22.18 53.71
CA GLU A 181 11.52 -23.10 54.84
C GLU A 181 10.89 -24.42 54.38
N LYS A 182 9.87 -24.37 53.49
CA LYS A 182 9.28 -25.58 52.88
C LYS A 182 10.30 -26.37 52.07
N ILE A 183 11.17 -25.71 51.32
CA ILE A 183 12.20 -26.40 50.54
C ILE A 183 13.14 -27.17 51.48
N VAL A 184 13.71 -26.47 52.47
CA VAL A 184 14.73 -27.01 53.38
C VAL A 184 14.16 -28.10 54.28
N HIS A 185 13.00 -27.86 54.91
CA HIS A 185 12.47 -28.75 55.94
C HIS A 185 11.48 -29.81 55.42
N LYS A 186 10.96 -29.65 54.20
CA LYS A 186 9.97 -30.59 53.63
C LYS A 186 10.42 -31.17 52.28
N LYS A 187 10.68 -30.35 51.26
CA LYS A 187 10.98 -30.88 49.91
C LYS A 187 12.27 -31.70 49.88
N ILE A 188 13.39 -31.18 50.43
CA ILE A 188 14.68 -31.89 50.42
C ILE A 188 14.61 -33.24 51.18
N PRO A 189 14.07 -33.32 52.42
CA PRO A 189 13.93 -34.59 53.12
C PRO A 189 13.03 -35.61 52.41
N VAL A 190 11.95 -35.15 51.76
CA VAL A 190 11.05 -36.01 50.98
C VAL A 190 11.74 -36.47 49.70
N PHE A 191 12.50 -35.62 49.02
CA PHE A 191 13.27 -35.95 47.82
C PHE A 191 14.26 -37.09 48.10
N LYS A 192 15.07 -36.98 49.17
CA LYS A 192 16.05 -38.01 49.56
C LYS A 192 15.44 -39.37 49.91
N GLN A 193 14.15 -39.41 50.24
CA GLN A 193 13.40 -40.65 50.49
C GLN A 193 12.75 -41.19 49.23
N LEU A 194 12.25 -40.32 48.35
CA LEU A 194 11.62 -40.72 47.09
C LEU A 194 12.62 -41.13 46.01
N PHE A 195 13.84 -40.58 46.02
CA PHE A 195 14.90 -40.84 45.05
C PHE A 195 16.16 -41.39 45.74
N PRO A 196 16.11 -42.60 46.34
CA PRO A 196 17.25 -43.20 47.02
C PRO A 196 18.46 -43.45 46.10
N GLU A 197 18.24 -43.60 44.80
CA GLU A 197 19.26 -43.75 43.77
C GLU A 197 20.04 -42.45 43.50
N LYS A 198 19.46 -41.29 43.83
CA LYS A 198 20.06 -39.97 43.67
C LYS A 198 20.64 -39.49 45.01
N ARG A 199 21.31 -40.38 45.75
CA ARG A 199 22.01 -40.02 47.00
C ARG A 199 23.47 -39.73 46.69
N LEU A 200 23.85 -38.47 46.90
CA LEU A 200 25.23 -38.08 47.19
C LEU A 200 25.56 -38.45 48.63
#